data_AF-A0A354AZT3-F1
#
_entry.id   AF-A0A354AZT3-F1
#
_cell.length_a   1.000
_cell.length_b   1.000
_cell.length_c   1.000
_cell.angle_alpha   90.00
_cell.angle_beta   90.00
_cell.angle_gamma   90.00
#
_symmetry.space_group_name_H-M   'P 1'
#
loop_
_entity.id
_entity.type
_entity.pdbx_description
1 polymer ?
#
loop_
_entity_poly.entity_id
_entity_poly.type
_entity_poly.pdbx_seq_one_letter_code
_entity_poly.pdbx_strand_id
1 'polypeptide(L)' 'ESGRWLVSAANTGPSLLVNARGQVVAQLPAGRPSSGLFQIQQLSGLTVYDQLGEGPLLLLASLGAGGLLANRLRR' A
#
# COMPACT_ATOMS: atom_id res chain seq x y z
N GLU A 1 -1.62 0.09 -3.04
CA GLU A 1 -0.36 -0.46 -3.56
C GLU A 1 -0.62 -1.76 -4.30
N SER A 2 -0.60 -2.92 -3.65
CA SER A 2 -0.69 -4.23 -4.33
C SER A 2 -2.07 -4.66 -4.84
N GLY A 3 -3.15 -3.96 -4.44
CA GLY A 3 -4.52 -4.34 -4.83
C GLY A 3 -4.93 -5.74 -4.33
N ARG A 4 -4.33 -6.22 -3.23
CA ARG A 4 -4.58 -7.54 -2.64
C ARG A 4 -5.37 -7.45 -1.35
N TRP A 5 -6.00 -8.57 -1.00
CA TRP A 5 -6.42 -8.81 0.38
C TRP A 5 -5.21 -8.82 1.32
N LEU A 6 -5.37 -8.24 2.49
CA LEU A 6 -4.39 -8.31 3.57
C LEU A 6 -5.05 -8.95 4.80
N VAL A 7 -4.47 -10.06 5.24
CA VAL A 7 -4.78 -10.71 6.52
C VAL A 7 -3.66 -10.35 7.49
N SER A 8 -3.95 -9.44 8.40
CA SER A 8 -3.00 -9.03 9.44
C SER A 8 -3.36 -9.73 10.75
N ALA A 9 -2.46 -10.58 11.24
CA ALA A 9 -2.60 -11.27 12.51
C ALA A 9 -1.60 -10.70 13.53
N ALA A 10 -2.13 -10.09 14.58
CA ALA A 10 -1.34 -9.51 15.66
C ALA A 10 -1.54 -10.31 16.95
N ASN A 11 -0.49 -10.41 17.76
CA ASN A 11 -0.56 -11.14 19.03
C ASN A 11 -1.42 -10.41 20.09
N THR A 12 -1.15 -9.12 20.30
CA THR A 12 -1.88 -8.28 21.28
C THR A 12 -2.49 -7.02 20.65
N GLY A 13 -2.00 -6.61 19.47
CA GLY A 13 -2.59 -5.56 18.67
C GLY A 13 -3.87 -6.00 17.94
N PRO A 14 -4.49 -5.11 17.16
CA PRO A 14 -5.66 -5.47 16.36
C PRO A 14 -5.26 -6.42 15.23
N SER A 15 -5.99 -7.53 15.11
CA SER A 15 -5.95 -8.36 13.89
C SER A 15 -7.02 -7.86 12.91
N LEU A 16 -6.65 -7.71 11.64
CA LEU A 16 -7.46 -7.02 10.63
C LEU A 16 -7.59 -7.85 9.36
N LEU A 17 -8.77 -7.80 8.75
CA LEU A 17 -8.98 -8.16 7.35
C LEU A 17 -9.19 -6.87 6.55
N VAL A 18 -8.33 -6.63 5.58
CA VAL A 18 -8.36 -5.43 4.73
C VAL A 18 -8.56 -5.86 3.29
N ASN A 19 -9.51 -5.23 2.59
CA ASN A 19 -9.81 -5.52 1.20
C ASN A 19 -8.78 -4.87 0.25
N ALA A 20 -8.86 -5.22 -1.05
CA ALA A 20 -7.96 -4.72 -2.09
C ALA A 20 -7.96 -3.19 -2.29
N ARG A 21 -8.96 -2.48 -1.74
CA ARG A 21 -9.05 -1.01 -1.77
C ARG A 21 -8.43 -0.37 -0.52
N GLY A 22 -7.87 -1.17 0.40
CA GLY A 22 -7.32 -0.68 1.66
C GLY A 22 -8.35 -0.45 2.76
N GLN A 23 -9.58 -0.95 2.60
CA GLN A 23 -10.63 -0.77 3.59
C GLN A 23 -10.65 -1.94 4.57
N VAL A 24 -10.70 -1.64 5.87
CA VAL A 24 -10.90 -2.66 6.92
C VAL A 24 -12.33 -3.19 6.82
N VAL A 25 -12.47 -4.50 6.58
CA VAL A 25 -13.78 -5.17 6.47
C VAL A 25 -14.09 -6.05 7.67
N ALA A 26 -13.08 -6.47 8.44
CA ALA A 26 -13.25 -7.12 9.72
C ALA A 26 -12.07 -6.80 10.65
N GLN A 27 -12.33 -6.80 11.96
CA GLN A 27 -11.34 -6.55 13.00
C GLN A 27 -11.63 -7.41 14.23
N LEU A 28 -10.59 -8.03 14.77
CA LEU A 28 -10.67 -8.68 16.08
C LEU A 28 -10.22 -7.71 17.19
N PRO A 29 -10.82 -7.78 18.39
CA PRO A 29 -10.45 -6.90 19.50
C PRO A 29 -8.99 -7.11 19.94
N ALA A 30 -8.26 -6.02 20.13
CA ALA A 30 -6.92 -6.06 20.71
C ALA A 30 -6.94 -6.51 22.18
N GLY A 31 -5.85 -7.15 22.63
CA GLY A 31 -5.67 -7.59 24.01
C GLY A 31 -6.66 -8.66 24.50
N ARG A 32 -7.40 -9.31 23.59
CA ARG A 32 -8.34 -10.38 23.93
C ARG A 32 -8.07 -11.63 23.10
N PRO A 33 -7.93 -12.82 23.73
CA PRO A 33 -7.86 -14.08 23.01
C PRO A 33 -9.09 -14.24 22.10
N SER A 34 -8.87 -14.34 20.80
CA SER A 34 -9.94 -14.47 19.81
C SER A 34 -9.43 -15.19 18.57
N SER A 35 -10.35 -15.72 17.78
CA SER A 35 -10.07 -16.30 16.46
C SER A 35 -11.08 -15.77 15.44
N GLY A 36 -10.65 -15.65 14.19
CA GLY A 36 -11.49 -15.22 13.08
C GLY A 36 -11.32 -16.16 11.91
N LEU A 37 -12.44 -16.61 11.33
CA LEU A 37 -12.47 -17.39 10.11
C LEU A 37 -13.06 -16.54 9.00
N PHE A 38 -12.36 -16.43 7.87
CA PHE A 38 -12.75 -15.58 6.75
C PHE A 38 -12.62 -16.35 5.45
N GLN A 39 -13.59 -16.17 4.56
CA GLN A 39 -13.50 -16.63 3.18
C GLN A 39 -13.09 -15.45 2.30
N ILE A 40 -11.99 -15.61 1.57
CA ILE A 40 -11.40 -14.57 0.74
C ILE A 40 -11.27 -15.05 -0.69
N GLN A 41 -11.63 -14.17 -1.63
CA GLN A 41 -11.47 -14.45 -3.05
C GLN A 41 -10.04 -14.12 -3.49
N GLN A 42 -9.36 -15.06 -4.13
CA GLN A 42 -8.06 -14.80 -4.73
C GLN A 42 -8.23 -13.84 -5.91
N LEU A 43 -7.48 -12.74 -5.89
CA LEU A 43 -7.46 -11.76 -6.97
C LEU A 43 -6.34 -12.09 -7.95
N SER A 44 -6.57 -11.85 -9.24
CA SER A 44 -5.58 -11.95 -10.31
C SER A 44 -5.42 -10.58 -10.98
N GLY A 45 -4.22 -10.26 -11.44
CA GLY A 45 -3.90 -8.96 -12.03
C GLY A 45 -2.88 -8.17 -11.21
N LEU A 46 -2.15 -7.29 -11.88
CA LEU A 46 -1.15 -6.40 -11.28
C LEU A 46 -1.69 -4.97 -11.31
N THR A 47 -1.48 -4.23 -10.23
CA THR A 47 -1.79 -2.80 -10.23
C THR A 47 -0.79 -2.04 -11.12
N VAL A 48 -1.12 -0.79 -11.48
CA VAL A 48 -0.18 0.08 -12.20
C VAL A 48 1.10 0.28 -11.38
N TYR A 49 0.96 0.39 -10.06
CA TYR A 49 2.09 0.52 -9.15
C TYR A 49 2.94 -0.76 -9.11
N ASP A 50 2.34 -1.95 -9.12
CA ASP A 50 3.12 -3.20 -9.23
C ASP A 50 3.90 -3.31 -10.54
N GLN A 51 3.41 -2.68 -11.62
CA GLN A 51 4.05 -2.72 -12.94
C GLN A 51 5.20 -1.71 -13.08
N LEU A 52 5.02 -0.49 -12.57
CA LEU A 52 5.95 0.61 -12.79
C LEU A 52 6.81 0.94 -11.55
N GLY A 53 6.38 0.48 -10.38
CA GLY A 53 6.98 0.81 -9.09
C GLY A 53 7.11 2.32 -8.88
N GLU A 54 8.23 2.71 -8.29
CA GLU A 54 8.57 4.10 -8.00
C GLU A 54 9.15 4.86 -9.21
N GLY A 55 9.39 4.17 -10.34
CA GLY A 55 10.06 4.74 -11.52
C GLY A 55 9.45 6.05 -12.03
N PRO A 56 8.12 6.12 -12.27
CA PRO A 56 7.46 7.34 -12.72
C PRO A 56 7.62 8.51 -11.74
N LEU A 57 7.56 8.24 -10.42
CA LEU A 57 7.71 9.27 -9.39
C LEU A 57 9.15 9.79 -9.34
N LEU A 58 10.14 8.89 -9.41
CA LEU A 58 11.56 9.27 -9.46
C LEU A 58 11.91 10.08 -10.71
N LEU A 59 11.32 9.75 -11.86
CA LEU A 59 11.49 10.52 -13.09
C LEU A 59 10.99 11.97 -12.93
N LEU A 60 9.76 12.13 -12.41
CA LEU A 60 9.18 13.46 -12.17
C LEU A 60 9.98 14.27 -11.15
N ALA A 61 10.41 13.64 -10.05
CA ALA A 61 11.26 14.27 -9.04
C ALA A 61 12.59 14.75 -9.64
N SER A 62 13.21 13.92 -10.49
CA SER A 62 14.47 14.24 -11.15
C SER A 62 14.34 15.41 -12.14
N LEU A 63 13.25 15.44 -12.93
CA LEU A 63 12.96 16.55 -13.84
C LEU A 63 12.71 17.86 -13.10
N GLY A 64 11.96 17.82 -12.00
CA GLY A 64 11.72 18.98 -11.15
C GLY A 64 13.01 19.53 -10.52
N ALA A 65 13.83 18.64 -9.95
CA ALA A 65 15.13 19.01 -9.39
C ALA A 65 16.07 19.60 -10.47
N GLY A 66 16.14 18.97 -11.65
CA GLY A 66 16.91 19.47 -12.78
C GLY A 66 16.49 20.86 -13.25
N GLY A 67 15.18 21.12 -13.33
CA GLY A 67 14.63 22.43 -13.68
C GLY A 67 14.99 23.52 -12.66
N LEU A 68 14.91 23.21 -11.37
CA LEU A 68 15.30 24.15 -10.30
C LEU A 68 16.80 24.47 -10.34
N LEU A 69 17.65 23.46 -10.55
CA LEU A 69 19.10 23.63 -10.69
C LEU A 69 19.44 24.48 -11.92
N ALA A 70 18.84 24.18 -13.07
CA ALA A 70 19.03 24.93 -14.30
C ALA A 70 18.59 26.40 -14.16
N ASN A 71 17.49 26.67 -13.44
CA ASN A 71 17.03 28.04 -13.18
C ASN A 71 18.00 28.80 -12.26
N ARG A 72 18.59 28.14 -11.26
CA ARG A 72 19.61 28.78 -10.40
C ARG A 72 20.87 29.14 -11.16
N LEU A 73 21.33 28.29 -12.08
CA LEU A 73 22.54 28.54 -12.89
C LEU A 73 22.35 29.66 -13.94
N ARG A 74 21.12 30.05 -14.24
CA ARG A 74 20.78 31.13 -15.18
C ARG A 74 20.64 32.51 -14.51
N ARG A 75 20.59 32.56 -13.18
CA ARG A 75 20.56 33.80 -12.39
C ARG A 75 21.96 34.14 -11.91
#